data_AF-A0A370F490-F1
#
_entry.id   AF-A0A370F490-F1
#
_cell.length_a   1.000
_cell.length_b   1.000
_cell.length_c   1.000
_cell.angle_alpha   90.00
_cell.angle_beta   90.00
_cell.angle_gamma   90.00
#
_symmetry.space_group_name_H-M   'P 1'
#
loop_
_entity.id
_entity.type
_entity.pdbx_description
1 polymer ?
#
loop_
_entity_poly.entity_id
_entity_poly.type
_entity_poly.pdbx_seq_one_letter_code
_entity_poly.pdbx_strand_id
1 'polypeptide(L)'
;MGWKLRQIAFAAAASVGAVLLTSCVTNVDVPETFAAMVTVTGEADRASVDAGECTIGAAHVAPNDQIVILGDSGSAYASSALKVDSIDQNPDGTGVCTYTAHFEAVPANQRKYDIYVGNFVTQRFTSDELKNGATYRLHRSTSTDSNSGELSGGG
;
A
#
# COMPACT_ATOMS: atom_id res chain seq x y z
N MET A 1 44.64 -7.70 -40.34
CA MET A 1 44.77 -8.60 -41.51
C MET A 1 45.22 -9.97 -41.04
N GLY A 2 44.55 -11.04 -41.51
CA GLY A 2 44.83 -12.45 -41.20
C GLY A 2 43.98 -12.95 -40.01
N TRP A 3 43.17 -14.01 -40.09
CA TRP A 3 43.25 -15.20 -40.93
C TRP A 3 41.88 -15.83 -41.23
N LYS A 4 41.86 -16.60 -42.32
CA LYS A 4 40.73 -17.31 -42.93
C LYS A 4 40.06 -18.32 -41.99
N LEU A 5 38.72 -18.35 -42.02
CA LEU A 5 37.90 -19.44 -41.49
C LEU A 5 38.18 -20.74 -42.27
N ARG A 6 38.47 -21.82 -41.54
CA ARG A 6 38.53 -23.19 -42.06
C ARG A 6 37.16 -23.87 -41.97
N GLN A 7 36.98 -24.78 -42.91
CA GLN A 7 35.74 -25.43 -43.33
C GLN A 7 35.09 -26.32 -42.26
N ILE A 8 33.78 -26.42 -42.42
CA ILE A 8 32.82 -27.27 -41.70
C ILE A 8 33.09 -28.75 -42.03
N ALA A 9 33.10 -29.59 -40.99
CA ALA A 9 32.81 -31.02 -41.07
C ALA A 9 32.23 -31.47 -39.73
N PHE A 10 30.91 -31.51 -39.61
CA PHE A 10 30.23 -32.15 -38.49
C PHE A 10 30.06 -33.64 -38.83
N ALA A 11 30.94 -34.47 -38.28
CA ALA A 11 30.72 -35.91 -38.19
C ALA A 11 29.78 -36.18 -37.02
N ALA A 12 28.64 -36.80 -37.30
CA ALA A 12 27.69 -37.26 -36.30
C ALA A 12 28.33 -38.36 -35.45
N ALA A 13 28.26 -38.20 -34.13
CA ALA A 13 28.46 -39.28 -33.17
C ALA A 13 27.27 -39.27 -32.20
N ALA A 14 26.45 -40.30 -32.30
CA ALA A 14 25.42 -40.60 -31.33
C ALA A 14 26.07 -41.16 -30.06
N SER A 15 25.87 -40.50 -28.93
CA SER A 15 26.12 -41.08 -27.62
C SER A 15 24.98 -40.71 -26.69
N VAL A 16 24.14 -41.70 -26.41
CA VAL A 16 23.08 -41.69 -25.42
C VAL A 16 23.74 -41.53 -24.05
N GLY A 17 23.43 -40.43 -23.38
CA GLY A 17 23.92 -40.11 -22.05
C GLY A 17 23.18 -38.89 -21.55
N ALA A 18 21.91 -39.09 -21.18
CA ALA A 18 21.07 -38.08 -20.58
C ALA A 18 21.65 -37.69 -19.21
N VAL A 19 22.53 -36.69 -19.18
CA VAL A 19 22.67 -35.86 -17.99
C VAL A 19 21.48 -34.93 -18.03
N LEU A 20 20.43 -35.34 -17.31
CA LEU A 20 19.31 -34.49 -16.98
C LEU A 20 19.90 -33.21 -16.39
N LEU A 21 19.81 -32.12 -17.16
CA LEU A 21 19.78 -30.79 -16.57
C LEU A 21 18.66 -30.87 -15.55
N THR A 22 18.99 -31.00 -14.26
CA THR A 22 18.07 -30.64 -13.20
C THR A 22 17.92 -29.13 -13.33
N SER A 23 17.11 -28.72 -14.30
CA SER A 23 16.50 -27.41 -14.34
C SER A 23 15.86 -27.28 -12.97
N CYS A 24 16.48 -26.50 -12.09
CA CYS A 24 15.78 -25.99 -10.93
C CYS A 24 14.66 -25.13 -11.51
N VAL A 25 13.52 -25.76 -11.80
CA VAL A 25 12.26 -25.05 -11.89
C VAL A 25 12.01 -24.61 -10.47
N THR A 26 12.58 -23.47 -10.11
CA THR A 26 11.99 -22.64 -9.06
C THR A 26 10.63 -22.27 -9.62
N ASN A 27 9.62 -23.10 -9.39
CA ASN A 27 8.23 -22.65 -9.36
C ASN A 27 8.20 -21.62 -8.24
N VAL A 28 8.63 -20.40 -8.56
CA VAL A 28 8.27 -19.23 -7.78
C VAL A 28 6.81 -19.03 -8.14
N ASP A 29 5.94 -19.71 -7.40
CA ASP A 29 4.53 -19.34 -7.31
C ASP A 29 4.54 -17.82 -7.10
N VAL A 30 4.12 -17.08 -8.13
CA VAL A 30 3.96 -15.63 -7.97
C VAL A 30 2.92 -15.48 -6.87
N PRO A 31 3.24 -14.81 -5.75
CA PRO A 31 2.30 -14.66 -4.67
C PRO A 31 1.00 -14.08 -5.24
N GLU A 32 -0.14 -14.69 -4.93
CA GLU A 32 -1.42 -14.19 -5.41
C GLU A 32 -1.59 -12.73 -4.95
N THR A 33 -1.96 -11.84 -5.88
CA THR A 33 -2.19 -10.43 -5.60
C THR A 33 -3.52 -9.95 -6.19
N PHE A 34 -4.06 -8.87 -5.64
CA PHE A 34 -5.23 -8.18 -6.20
C PHE A 34 -4.98 -6.67 -6.27
N ALA A 35 -5.63 -6.00 -7.22
CA ALA A 35 -5.63 -4.55 -7.28
C ALA A 35 -6.64 -3.96 -6.28
N ALA A 36 -6.34 -2.80 -5.73
CA ALA A 36 -7.22 -2.10 -4.80
C ALA A 36 -7.13 -0.59 -5.00
N MET A 37 -8.25 0.09 -4.75
CA MET A 37 -8.30 1.55 -4.64
C MET A 37 -8.72 1.91 -3.23
N VAL A 38 -8.00 2.83 -2.60
CA VAL A 38 -8.33 3.34 -1.27
C VAL A 38 -8.63 4.81 -1.38
N THR A 39 -9.81 5.21 -0.92
CA THR A 39 -10.17 6.62 -0.70
C THR A 39 -9.71 7.03 0.68
N VAL A 40 -8.97 8.12 0.79
CA VAL A 40 -8.46 8.67 2.05
C VAL A 40 -9.15 10.00 2.27
N THR A 41 -9.88 10.17 3.37
CA THR A 41 -10.66 11.39 3.61
C THR A 41 -10.60 11.87 5.05
N GLY A 42 -10.62 13.17 5.28
CA GLY A 42 -10.72 13.72 6.64
C GLY A 42 -11.06 15.20 6.70
N GLU A 43 -11.58 15.60 7.85
CA GLU A 43 -11.81 16.99 8.21
C GLU A 43 -10.48 17.63 8.66
N ALA A 44 -10.18 18.79 8.11
CA ALA A 44 -8.92 19.48 8.30
C ALA A 44 -9.10 20.83 9.00
N ASP A 45 -8.24 21.08 9.98
CA ASP A 45 -8.11 22.39 10.63
C ASP A 45 -7.62 23.45 9.63
N ARG A 46 -6.84 23.00 8.64
CA ARG A 46 -6.43 23.82 7.49
C ARG A 46 -6.42 22.98 6.22
N ALA A 47 -7.09 23.46 5.18
CA ALA A 47 -7.07 22.90 3.84
C ALA A 47 -6.53 23.94 2.85
N SER A 48 -5.75 23.51 1.86
CA SER A 48 -5.28 24.35 0.76
C SER A 48 -5.63 23.70 -0.56
N VAL A 49 -6.56 24.31 -1.30
CA VAL A 49 -6.92 23.85 -2.65
C VAL A 49 -5.73 23.99 -3.60
N ASP A 50 -4.99 25.11 -3.50
CA ASP A 50 -3.86 25.41 -4.39
C ASP A 50 -2.72 24.41 -4.25
N ALA A 51 -2.40 23.99 -3.01
CA ALA A 51 -1.35 23.01 -2.74
C ALA A 51 -1.86 21.56 -2.82
N GLY A 52 -3.16 21.34 -2.68
CA GLY A 52 -3.73 20.00 -2.56
C GLY A 52 -3.41 19.36 -1.20
N GLU A 53 -3.21 20.16 -0.15
CA GLU A 53 -2.65 19.73 1.13
C GLU A 53 -3.58 20.05 2.29
N CYS A 54 -3.50 19.23 3.35
CA CYS A 54 -4.32 19.40 4.54
C CYS A 54 -3.56 19.17 5.84
N THR A 55 -3.98 19.89 6.88
CA THR A 55 -3.48 19.75 8.24
C THR A 55 -4.61 19.34 9.17
N ILE A 56 -4.41 18.26 9.92
CA ILE A 56 -5.36 17.66 10.85
C ILE A 56 -4.65 17.49 12.20
N GLY A 57 -5.01 18.34 13.17
CA GLY A 57 -4.23 18.59 14.37
C GLY A 57 -2.82 19.08 14.03
N ALA A 58 -1.82 18.29 14.42
CA ALA A 58 -0.41 18.53 14.10
C ALA A 58 0.10 17.70 12.92
N ALA A 59 -0.74 16.82 12.34
CA ALA A 59 -0.37 16.00 11.19
C ALA A 59 -0.68 16.74 9.89
N HIS A 60 0.18 16.55 8.91
CA HIS A 60 0.02 17.06 7.57
C HIS A 60 -0.19 15.88 6.62
N VAL A 61 -0.99 16.09 5.58
CA VAL A 61 -1.16 15.16 4.47
C VAL A 61 -1.10 15.95 3.17
N ALA A 62 -0.31 15.45 2.23
CA ALA A 62 -0.03 16.08 0.97
C ALA A 62 -0.15 15.10 -0.20
N PRO A 63 -0.23 15.61 -1.44
CA PRO A 63 -0.08 14.76 -2.61
C PRO A 63 1.30 14.11 -2.60
N ASN A 64 1.38 12.86 -3.06
CA ASN A 64 2.58 12.02 -3.06
C ASN A 64 3.04 11.49 -1.70
N ASP A 65 2.35 11.80 -0.60
CA ASP A 65 2.55 11.08 0.65
C ASP A 65 2.26 9.59 0.45
N GLN A 66 2.97 8.74 1.20
CA GLN A 66 2.84 7.30 1.08
C GLN A 66 1.70 6.78 1.97
N ILE A 67 0.83 5.99 1.37
CA ILE A 67 -0.09 5.09 2.07
C ILE A 67 0.44 3.66 1.97
N VAL A 68 0.37 2.93 3.09
CA VAL A 68 0.90 1.57 3.20
C VAL A 68 -0.21 0.63 3.63
N ILE A 69 -0.26 -0.54 3.00
CA ILE A 69 -1.08 -1.69 3.38
C ILE A 69 -0.14 -2.78 3.90
N LEU A 70 -0.36 -3.22 5.14
CA LEU A 70 0.32 -4.36 5.76
C LEU A 70 -0.68 -5.49 5.99
N GLY A 71 -0.35 -6.71 5.55
CA GLY A 71 -1.10 -7.89 5.95
C GLY A 71 -0.74 -8.33 7.39
N ASP A 72 -1.65 -9.08 8.01
CA ASP A 72 -1.48 -9.62 9.39
C ASP A 72 -0.14 -10.36 9.62
N SER A 73 0.42 -10.97 8.57
CA SER A 73 1.70 -11.67 8.64
C SER A 73 2.91 -10.75 8.81
N GLY A 74 2.76 -9.43 8.66
CA GLY A 74 3.83 -8.43 8.65
C GLY A 74 4.73 -8.47 7.40
N SER A 75 4.72 -9.58 6.65
CA SER A 75 5.49 -9.77 5.42
C SER A 75 4.76 -9.35 4.15
N ALA A 76 3.42 -9.31 4.19
CA ALA A 76 2.59 -8.79 3.12
C ALA A 76 2.61 -7.25 3.18
N TYR A 77 3.18 -6.62 2.16
CA TYR A 77 3.37 -5.18 2.07
C TYR A 77 2.94 -4.69 0.69
N ALA A 78 2.21 -3.59 0.65
CA ALA A 78 2.00 -2.80 -0.55
C ALA A 78 2.00 -1.31 -0.19
N SER A 79 2.50 -0.47 -1.09
CA SER A 79 2.49 0.99 -0.88
C SER A 79 2.09 1.72 -2.15
N SER A 80 1.43 2.85 -1.99
CA SER A 80 1.10 3.74 -3.09
C SER A 80 1.21 5.20 -2.66
N ALA A 81 1.31 6.09 -3.64
CA ALA A 81 1.35 7.53 -3.41
C ALA A 81 -0.08 8.09 -3.44
N LEU A 82 -0.39 8.99 -2.52
CA LEU A 82 -1.67 9.70 -2.51
C LEU A 82 -1.78 10.64 -3.72
N LYS A 83 -2.96 10.66 -4.32
CA LYS A 83 -3.35 11.60 -5.37
C LYS A 83 -4.54 12.40 -4.86
N VAL A 84 -4.55 13.71 -5.12
CA VAL A 84 -5.69 14.56 -4.78
C VAL A 84 -6.88 14.12 -5.63
N ASP A 85 -8.01 13.91 -4.96
CA ASP A 85 -9.31 13.74 -5.61
C ASP A 85 -10.11 15.04 -5.49
N SER A 86 -10.32 15.52 -4.27
CA SER A 86 -10.95 16.82 -4.00
C SER A 86 -10.41 17.46 -2.73
N ILE A 87 -10.33 18.79 -2.72
CA ILE A 87 -10.12 19.60 -1.50
C ILE A 87 -11.27 20.60 -1.45
N ASP A 88 -12.13 20.47 -0.45
CA ASP A 88 -13.22 21.40 -0.19
C ASP A 88 -12.80 22.34 0.94
N GLN A 89 -12.28 23.51 0.57
CA GLN A 89 -11.82 24.53 1.51
C GLN A 89 -12.93 25.54 1.83
N ASN A 90 -13.18 25.74 3.11
CA ASN A 90 -14.09 26.73 3.65
C ASN A 90 -13.43 28.13 3.67
N PRO A 91 -14.23 29.22 3.73
CA PRO A 91 -13.70 30.58 3.80
C PRO A 91 -12.82 30.88 5.02
N ASP A 92 -12.98 30.12 6.11
CA ASP A 92 -12.17 30.23 7.33
C ASP A 92 -10.86 29.44 7.27
N GLY A 93 -10.61 28.74 6.16
CA GLY A 93 -9.42 27.93 5.92
C GLY A 93 -9.54 26.46 6.36
N THR A 94 -10.61 26.08 7.07
CA THR A 94 -10.90 24.66 7.37
C THR A 94 -11.38 23.93 6.12
N GLY A 95 -11.56 22.62 6.16
CA GLY A 95 -12.14 21.93 5.01
C GLY A 95 -12.21 20.41 5.13
N VAL A 96 -12.61 19.79 4.04
CA VAL A 96 -12.56 18.33 3.87
C VAL A 96 -11.62 18.00 2.72
N CYS A 97 -10.78 17.00 2.94
CA CYS A 97 -9.76 16.61 1.99
C CYS A 97 -9.96 15.17 1.62
N THR A 98 -9.98 14.90 0.32
CA THR A 98 -10.15 13.56 -0.25
C THR A 98 -9.00 13.28 -1.20
N TYR A 99 -8.34 12.16 -0.95
CA TYR A 99 -7.27 11.62 -1.76
C TYR A 99 -7.64 10.21 -2.20
N THR A 100 -7.02 9.74 -3.26
CA THR A 100 -7.08 8.35 -3.70
C THR A 100 -5.69 7.76 -3.79
N ALA A 101 -5.61 6.45 -3.57
CA ALA A 101 -4.41 5.67 -3.81
C ALA A 101 -4.76 4.39 -4.56
N HIS A 102 -4.01 4.12 -5.63
CA HIS A 102 -4.18 2.92 -6.43
C HIS A 102 -3.03 1.95 -6.15
N PHE A 103 -3.38 0.73 -5.78
CA PHE A 103 -2.46 -0.36 -5.55
C PHE A 103 -2.63 -1.38 -6.66
N GLU A 104 -1.61 -1.54 -7.50
CA GLU A 104 -1.63 -2.51 -8.60
C GLU A 104 -1.55 -3.96 -8.10
N ALA A 105 -0.87 -4.17 -6.97
CA ALA A 105 -0.60 -5.49 -6.42
C ALA A 105 -0.56 -5.48 -4.88
N VAL A 106 -1.69 -5.80 -4.26
CA VAL A 106 -1.80 -6.09 -2.82
C VAL A 106 -1.66 -7.60 -2.62
N PRO A 107 -0.74 -8.08 -1.77
CA PRO A 107 -0.64 -9.51 -1.47
C PRO A 107 -1.96 -10.07 -0.94
N ALA A 108 -2.46 -11.14 -1.54
CA ALA A 108 -3.71 -11.79 -1.16
C ALA A 108 -3.53 -12.69 0.07
N ASN A 109 -4.62 -13.39 0.44
CA ASN A 109 -4.65 -14.45 1.44
C ASN A 109 -4.21 -14.02 2.85
N GLN A 110 -4.30 -12.73 3.16
CA GLN A 110 -4.15 -12.24 4.53
C GLN A 110 -5.50 -12.27 5.25
N ARG A 111 -5.48 -12.56 6.55
CA ARG A 111 -6.69 -12.54 7.40
C ARG A 111 -7.28 -11.14 7.52
N LYS A 112 -6.40 -10.13 7.52
CA LYS A 112 -6.74 -8.71 7.65
C LYS A 112 -5.60 -7.87 7.06
N TYR A 113 -5.90 -6.61 6.79
CA TYR A 113 -4.96 -5.62 6.27
C TYR A 113 -5.03 -4.35 7.11
N ASP A 114 -3.89 -3.86 7.53
CA ASP A 114 -3.74 -2.60 8.25
C ASP A 114 -3.27 -1.53 7.28
N ILE A 115 -3.99 -0.42 7.24
CA ILE A 115 -3.64 0.75 6.43
C ILE A 115 -3.02 1.82 7.32
N TYR A 116 -1.94 2.41 6.82
CA TYR A 116 -1.18 3.48 7.46
C TYR A 116 -1.04 4.65 6.50
N VAL A 117 -1.27 5.86 7.03
CA VAL A 117 -0.93 7.13 6.37
C VAL A 117 -0.21 7.97 7.40
N GLY A 118 1.09 8.24 7.21
CA GLY A 118 1.89 9.06 8.12
C GLY A 118 1.67 8.76 9.62
N ASN A 119 1.22 9.78 10.36
CA ASN A 119 0.98 9.72 11.81
C ASN A 119 -0.52 9.61 12.18
N PHE A 120 -1.35 9.11 11.27
CA PHE A 120 -2.78 8.90 11.51
C PHE A 120 -3.06 7.51 12.11
N VAL A 121 -4.26 7.35 12.68
CA VAL A 121 -4.67 6.09 13.31
C VAL A 121 -4.74 4.96 12.29
N THR A 122 -4.06 3.85 12.57
CA THR A 122 -4.15 2.64 11.75
C THR A 122 -5.58 2.12 11.70
N GLN A 123 -6.05 1.80 10.49
CA GLN A 123 -7.36 1.21 10.28
C GLN A 123 -7.24 -0.14 9.61
N ARG A 124 -8.16 -1.04 9.97
CA ARG A 124 -8.12 -2.44 9.57
C ARG A 124 -9.25 -2.77 8.61
N PHE A 125 -8.91 -3.48 7.55
CA PHE A 125 -9.80 -3.88 6.47
C PHE A 125 -9.61 -5.35 6.11
N THR A 126 -10.60 -5.90 5.43
CA THR A 126 -10.61 -7.22 4.80
C THR A 126 -10.20 -7.12 3.32
N SER A 127 -9.85 -8.25 2.70
CA SER A 127 -9.59 -8.30 1.26
C SER A 127 -10.79 -7.78 0.46
N ASP A 128 -12.01 -8.11 0.89
CA ASP A 128 -13.23 -7.73 0.16
C ASP A 128 -13.51 -6.24 0.28
N GLU A 129 -13.29 -5.62 1.43
CA GLU A 129 -13.40 -4.16 1.58
C GLU A 129 -12.39 -3.43 0.68
N LEU A 130 -11.14 -3.92 0.61
CA LEU A 130 -10.12 -3.33 -0.26
C LEU A 130 -10.47 -3.48 -1.75
N LYS A 131 -10.98 -4.64 -2.17
CA LYS A 131 -11.41 -4.89 -3.57
C LYS A 131 -12.62 -4.03 -3.96
N ASN A 132 -13.47 -3.67 -3.00
CA ASN A 132 -14.68 -2.89 -3.24
C ASN A 132 -14.50 -1.37 -3.06
N GLY A 133 -13.27 -0.89 -2.83
CA GLY A 133 -12.99 0.54 -2.67
C GLY A 133 -13.09 1.01 -1.22
N ALA A 134 -12.14 0.57 -0.39
CA ALA A 134 -12.11 0.93 1.02
C ALA A 134 -11.95 2.45 1.24
N THR A 135 -12.56 2.96 2.31
CA THR A 135 -12.38 4.35 2.74
C THR A 135 -11.61 4.40 4.06
N TYR A 136 -10.43 5.01 4.04
CA TYR A 136 -9.60 5.31 5.21
C TYR A 136 -9.88 6.72 5.70
N ARG A 137 -10.26 6.87 6.98
CA ARG A 137 -10.55 8.19 7.57
C ARG A 137 -9.33 8.77 8.26
N LEU A 138 -8.86 9.94 7.85
CA LEU A 138 -7.79 10.67 8.54
C LEU A 138 -8.32 11.20 9.87
N HIS A 139 -7.90 10.57 10.96
CA HIS A 139 -8.13 11.06 12.31
C HIS A 139 -6.89 10.74 13.15
N ARG A 140 -6.61 11.60 14.12
CA ARG A 140 -5.55 11.36 15.10
C ARG A 140 -6.14 10.70 16.33
N SER A 141 -5.38 9.81 16.96
CA SER A 141 -5.69 9.34 18.30
C SER A 141 -5.60 10.55 19.23
N THR A 142 -6.72 11.00 19.76
CA THR A 142 -6.70 11.92 20.89
C THR A 142 -6.18 11.13 22.08
N SER A 143 -5.12 11.60 22.74
CA SER A 143 -4.60 11.00 23.97
C SER A 143 -5.56 11.14 25.17
N THR A 144 -6.86 11.35 24.91
CA THR A 144 -7.92 11.59 25.90
C THR A 144 -8.81 10.36 26.13
N ASP A 145 -8.59 9.25 25.43
CA ASP A 145 -9.31 7.98 25.68
C ASP A 145 -8.64 7.10 26.76
N SER A 146 -8.03 7.74 27.77
CA SER A 146 -7.44 7.06 28.93
C SER A 146 -7.77 7.78 30.23
N ASN A 147 -9.04 8.17 30.45
CA ASN A 147 -9.58 8.29 31.81
C ASN A 147 -11.13 8.39 31.79
N SER A 148 -11.83 7.27 31.64
CA SER A 148 -13.26 7.19 31.98
C SER A 148 -13.58 5.77 32.43
N GLY A 149 -13.02 5.39 33.58
CA GLY A 149 -13.27 4.09 34.18
C GLY A 149 -12.47 3.91 35.46
N GLU A 150 -12.84 4.61 36.54
CA GLU A 150 -12.99 3.98 37.86
C GLU A 150 -13.65 4.91 38.88
N LEU A 151 -14.71 4.36 39.49
CA LEU A 151 -15.18 4.54 40.88
C LEU A 151 -15.95 5.81 41.23
N SER A 152 -17.24 5.76 40.91
CA SER A 152 -18.27 6.20 41.85
C SER A 152 -18.25 5.28 43.08
N GLY A 153 -17.90 5.83 44.24
CA GLY A 153 -17.91 5.12 45.52
C GLY A 153 -17.24 5.90 46.66
N GLY A 154 -18.00 6.75 47.35
CA GLY A 154 -17.56 7.32 48.63
C GLY A 154 -18.43 8.49 49.12
N GLY A 155 -19.21 8.26 50.18
CA GLY A 155 -19.98 9.27 50.92
C GLY A 155 -21.23 8.72 51.57
#